data_AF-A0A249DZ17-F1
#
_entry.id   AF-A0A249DZ17-F1
#
_cell.length_a   1.000
_cell.length_b   1.000
_cell.length_c   1.000
_cell.angle_alpha   90.00
_cell.angle_beta   90.00
_cell.angle_gamma   90.00
#
_symmetry.space_group_name_H-M   'P 1'
#
loop_
_entity.id
_entity.type
_entity.pdbx_description
1 polymer ?
#
loop_
_entity_poly.entity_id
_entity_poly.type
_entity_poly.pdbx_seq_one_letter_code
_entity_poly.pdbx_strand_id
1 'polypeptide(L)'
;MKFVDIFTKQVPYQRMKEVDTLPHYSETKKFTSSLKIVRNIGTLFKKPFIKSTTSNKDILLKNHHQNKTPIQNQKCHTDEIPSIESVKNKMYSNEFLAKNAFELVRKRFKNAVKSVNKIKFLDPKSLERQNKACNALDDIRGPNIQGHMVNYSESWEKGVGNCGEMSEIAAQFINKSEGYATQYKVDNKRTHVFTLVGIPPRTAEDHIHFSDYDNCWVVDPWAGIVCEASQYTKRFEEKMNQWSENKKHKMIITVEWTKSNQPYAKWTKPNNSNWLDTVVKGNKVPIYPESYYSESRAKSTWL
;
A
#
# COMPACT_ATOMS: atom_id res chain seq x y z
N MET A 1 -16.16 -7.47 31.25
CA MET A 1 -15.14 -7.95 30.29
C MET A 1 -14.33 -6.74 29.82
N LYS A 2 -13.04 -6.66 30.15
CA LYS A 2 -12.17 -5.54 29.70
C LYS A 2 -11.65 -5.86 28.30
N PHE A 3 -12.05 -5.05 27.31
CA PHE A 3 -11.56 -5.13 25.92
C PHE A 3 -10.08 -4.74 25.87
N VAL A 4 -9.25 -5.63 25.34
CA VAL A 4 -7.82 -5.37 25.12
C VAL A 4 -7.63 -5.16 23.63
N ASP A 5 -7.42 -3.90 23.26
CA ASP A 5 -7.06 -3.50 21.90
C ASP A 5 -5.57 -3.79 21.69
N ILE A 6 -5.29 -4.86 20.92
CA ILE A 6 -3.96 -5.49 20.80
C ILE A 6 -3.00 -4.64 19.97
N PHE A 7 -3.51 -3.62 19.25
CA PHE A 7 -2.68 -2.70 18.47
C PHE A 7 -2.43 -1.34 19.16
N THR A 8 -3.10 -1.06 20.28
CA THR A 8 -2.85 0.14 21.11
C THR A 8 -2.09 -0.17 22.39
N LYS A 9 -2.15 -1.41 22.91
CA LYS A 9 -1.19 -1.85 23.92
C LYS A 9 0.09 -2.29 23.25
N GLN A 10 1.13 -1.48 23.40
CA GLN A 10 2.52 -1.83 23.14
C GLN A 10 2.79 -3.25 23.66
N VAL A 11 2.92 -4.21 22.75
CA VAL A 11 3.78 -5.36 23.03
C VAL A 11 5.17 -4.73 23.02
N PRO A 12 5.88 -4.65 24.17
CA PRO A 12 7.22 -4.11 24.16
C PRO A 12 8.02 -4.90 23.13
N TYR A 13 8.50 -4.21 22.10
CA TYR A 13 9.46 -4.75 21.17
C TYR A 13 10.72 -5.01 22.00
N GLN A 14 10.82 -6.19 22.60
CA GLN A 14 12.04 -6.58 23.28
C GLN A 14 13.14 -6.53 22.23
N ARG A 15 14.03 -5.55 22.38
CA ARG A 15 15.34 -5.53 21.77
C ARG A 15 15.87 -6.95 21.93
N MET A 16 15.98 -7.71 20.83
CA MET A 16 16.67 -8.98 20.86
C MET A 16 18.08 -8.69 21.36
N LYS A 17 18.30 -8.93 22.66
CA LYS A 17 19.62 -9.26 23.18
C LYS A 17 19.93 -10.61 22.55
N GLU A 18 21.00 -10.63 21.77
CA GLU A 18 21.81 -11.80 21.40
C GLU A 18 21.01 -13.09 21.22
N VAL A 19 20.57 -13.34 19.99
CA VAL A 19 20.25 -14.70 19.57
C VAL A 19 21.57 -15.42 19.34
N ASP A 20 22.05 -16.07 20.40
CA ASP A 20 22.94 -17.22 20.30
C ASP A 20 22.24 -18.30 19.47
N THR A 21 22.51 -18.30 18.16
CA THR A 21 22.70 -19.48 17.29
C THR A 21 22.93 -18.96 15.87
N LEU A 22 24.13 -18.47 15.61
CA LEU A 22 24.69 -18.40 14.26
C LEU A 22 25.82 -19.44 14.21
N PRO A 23 25.88 -20.33 13.21
CA PRO A 23 27.03 -21.22 13.06
C PRO A 23 28.28 -20.38 12.84
N HIS A 24 29.29 -20.66 13.66
CA HIS A 24 30.63 -20.07 13.62
C HIS A 24 31.16 -19.98 12.18
N TYR A 25 31.42 -18.76 11.72
CA TYR A 25 32.44 -18.52 10.72
C TYR A 25 33.47 -17.59 11.34
N SER A 26 34.55 -18.19 11.82
CA SER A 26 35.76 -17.49 12.21
C SER A 26 36.44 -16.97 10.95
N GLU A 27 36.54 -15.65 10.80
CA GLU A 27 37.79 -15.05 10.33
C GLU A 27 37.82 -13.55 10.67
N THR A 28 38.84 -13.23 11.45
CA THR A 28 39.19 -11.91 11.96
C THR A 28 39.61 -10.97 10.83
N LYS A 29 39.11 -9.73 10.85
CA LYS A 29 39.93 -8.54 10.53
C LYS A 29 39.39 -7.32 11.27
N LYS A 30 40.19 -6.89 12.24
CA LYS A 30 40.08 -5.62 12.96
C LYS A 30 40.08 -4.45 11.97
N PHE A 31 39.15 -3.51 12.13
CA PHE A 31 39.39 -2.11 11.76
C PHE A 31 38.77 -1.20 12.81
N THR A 32 39.65 -0.61 13.61
CA THR A 32 39.42 0.56 14.46
C THR A 32 39.56 1.82 13.60
N SER A 33 38.63 2.76 13.67
CA SER A 33 38.86 4.18 13.96
C SER A 33 37.72 5.10 13.48
N SER A 34 37.23 5.91 14.42
CA SER A 34 37.09 7.38 14.39
C SER A 34 36.94 8.11 13.05
N LEU A 35 35.94 9.00 12.94
CA LEU A 35 36.05 10.46 12.61
C LEU A 35 34.63 11.04 12.37
N LYS A 36 34.15 11.98 13.20
CA LYS A 36 34.24 13.45 13.07
C LYS A 36 33.64 14.06 11.78
N ILE A 37 32.51 14.73 12.01
CA ILE A 37 31.91 15.92 11.38
C ILE A 37 32.82 16.68 10.40
N VAL A 38 32.31 16.98 9.19
CA VAL A 38 32.61 18.21 8.43
C VAL A 38 31.35 18.71 7.71
N ARG A 39 31.11 20.03 7.81
CA ARG A 39 30.11 20.83 7.10
C ARG A 39 30.67 21.38 5.78
N ASN A 40 29.77 21.55 4.80
CA ASN A 40 29.74 22.51 3.68
C ASN A 40 30.75 22.42 2.52
N ILE A 41 30.15 22.50 1.32
CA ILE A 41 30.41 23.30 0.08
C ILE A 41 29.90 22.40 -1.06
N GLY A 42 29.10 22.74 -2.07
CA GLY A 42 28.68 23.99 -2.70
C GLY A 42 28.61 23.73 -4.22
N THR A 43 27.44 24.00 -4.83
CA THR A 43 27.18 24.35 -6.26
C THR A 43 27.54 23.39 -7.41
N LEU A 44 26.59 23.24 -8.37
CA LEU A 44 26.68 22.93 -9.83
C LEU A 44 25.47 22.02 -10.19
N PHE A 45 24.49 22.31 -11.06
CA PHE A 45 24.32 23.18 -12.23
C PHE A 45 22.84 23.63 -12.37
N LYS A 46 22.63 24.82 -12.98
CA LYS A 46 21.34 25.39 -13.42
C LYS A 46 21.25 25.38 -14.96
N LYS A 47 20.00 25.31 -15.46
CA LYS A 47 19.42 25.76 -16.76
C LYS A 47 19.35 24.76 -17.95
N PRO A 48 18.44 24.98 -18.95
CA PRO A 48 17.12 25.63 -18.89
C PRO A 48 15.98 24.94 -19.68
N PHE A 49 14.78 25.45 -19.43
CA PHE A 49 13.54 25.38 -20.21
C PHE A 49 13.71 25.73 -21.71
N ILE A 50 13.02 25.02 -22.60
CA ILE A 50 12.68 25.49 -23.96
C ILE A 50 11.17 25.31 -24.18
N LYS A 51 10.46 26.42 -24.40
CA LYS A 51 9.15 26.48 -25.06
C LYS A 51 9.39 26.73 -26.54
N SER A 52 8.66 26.03 -27.41
CA SER A 52 8.58 26.34 -28.84
C SER A 52 7.12 26.31 -29.27
N THR A 53 6.64 27.46 -29.70
CA THR A 53 5.34 27.70 -30.36
C THR A 53 5.65 28.16 -31.77
N THR A 54 5.10 27.47 -32.79
CA THR A 54 4.80 28.11 -34.08
C THR A 54 3.76 27.30 -34.84
N SER A 55 2.58 27.90 -34.97
CA SER A 55 1.62 27.68 -36.04
C SER A 55 2.19 28.33 -37.31
N ASN A 56 2.06 27.67 -38.47
CA ASN A 56 1.76 28.37 -39.72
C ASN A 56 1.18 27.41 -40.77
N LYS A 57 0.01 27.82 -41.27
CA LYS A 57 -0.67 27.31 -42.45
C LYS A 57 -0.01 27.87 -43.73
N ASP A 58 -0.09 27.07 -44.79
CA ASP A 58 -0.18 27.44 -46.21
C ASP A 58 0.96 28.21 -46.89
N ILE A 59 1.80 27.50 -47.67
CA ILE A 59 2.20 27.94 -49.03
C ILE A 59 2.30 26.72 -49.98
N LEU A 60 1.28 26.64 -50.84
CA LEU A 60 1.14 26.18 -52.22
C LEU A 60 2.32 25.58 -53.05
N LEU A 61 1.98 24.43 -53.68
CA LEU A 61 2.04 24.08 -55.12
C LEU A 61 3.37 24.07 -55.90
N LYS A 62 3.74 22.88 -56.41
CA LYS A 62 4.05 22.61 -57.83
C LYS A 62 4.05 21.11 -58.18
N ASN A 63 3.56 20.82 -59.38
CA ASN A 63 3.10 19.54 -59.94
C ASN A 63 4.23 18.59 -60.40
N HIS A 64 3.99 17.26 -60.42
CA HIS A 64 3.74 16.50 -61.67
C HIS A 64 3.57 14.98 -61.47
N HIS A 65 2.47 14.48 -62.03
CA HIS A 65 2.20 13.21 -62.71
C HIS A 65 2.62 11.82 -62.17
N GLN A 66 1.56 10.98 -62.12
CA GLN A 66 1.49 9.56 -62.47
C GLN A 66 2.02 8.53 -61.47
N ASN A 67 1.11 7.99 -60.65
CA ASN A 67 0.71 6.58 -60.76
C ASN A 67 -0.61 6.33 -60.00
N LYS A 68 -1.65 5.95 -60.74
CA LYS A 68 -2.93 5.49 -60.18
C LYS A 68 -2.81 4.02 -59.84
N THR A 69 -2.64 3.70 -58.57
CA THR A 69 -2.96 2.38 -58.01
C THR A 69 -4.30 2.49 -57.28
N PRO A 70 -5.27 1.57 -57.45
CA PRO A 70 -6.51 1.64 -56.70
C PRO A 70 -6.19 1.39 -55.21
N ILE A 71 -6.28 2.44 -54.39
CA ILE A 71 -6.31 2.30 -52.95
C ILE A 71 -7.61 1.57 -52.63
N GLN A 72 -7.51 0.31 -52.26
CA GLN A 72 -8.60 -0.41 -51.61
C GLN A 72 -9.05 0.43 -50.41
N ASN A 73 -10.36 0.70 -50.35
CA ASN A 73 -11.02 1.35 -49.22
C ASN A 73 -10.66 0.63 -47.92
N GLN A 74 -9.59 1.06 -47.24
CA GLN A 74 -9.45 0.86 -45.81
C GLN A 74 -10.60 1.65 -45.19
N LYS A 75 -11.65 0.94 -44.77
CA LYS A 75 -12.61 1.44 -43.80
C LYS A 75 -11.78 1.98 -42.62
N CYS A 76 -11.72 3.30 -42.51
CA CYS A 76 -11.32 3.94 -41.28
C CYS A 76 -12.30 3.43 -40.23
N HIS A 77 -11.85 2.55 -39.34
CA HIS A 77 -12.60 2.19 -38.15
C HIS A 77 -12.80 3.51 -37.40
N THR A 78 -14.02 4.04 -37.46
CA THR A 78 -14.44 5.10 -36.56
C THR A 78 -14.58 4.45 -35.20
N ASP A 79 -13.48 4.37 -34.45
CA ASP A 79 -13.56 4.19 -33.01
C ASP A 79 -14.42 5.35 -32.51
N GLU A 80 -15.64 5.04 -32.07
CA GLU A 80 -16.58 6.03 -31.55
C GLU A 80 -15.90 6.78 -30.41
N ILE A 81 -15.78 8.10 -30.57
CA ILE A 81 -15.28 8.97 -29.50
C ILE A 81 -16.23 8.79 -28.31
N PRO A 82 -15.75 8.31 -27.15
CA PRO A 82 -16.62 8.05 -26.02
C PRO A 82 -17.30 9.34 -25.56
N SER A 83 -18.60 9.25 -25.29
CA SER A 83 -19.36 10.37 -24.73
C SER A 83 -18.72 10.90 -23.44
N ILE A 84 -18.87 12.20 -23.17
CA ILE A 84 -18.39 12.82 -21.92
C ILE A 84 -18.95 12.08 -20.69
N GLU A 85 -20.19 11.61 -20.77
CA GLU A 85 -20.85 10.87 -19.70
C GLU A 85 -20.24 9.48 -19.48
N SER A 86 -19.91 8.74 -20.54
CA SER A 86 -19.23 7.45 -20.41
C SER A 86 -17.80 7.59 -19.89
N VAL A 87 -17.10 8.69 -20.24
CA VAL A 87 -15.79 9.02 -19.66
C VAL A 87 -15.92 9.35 -18.17
N LYS A 88 -16.89 10.19 -17.78
CA LYS A 88 -17.17 10.50 -16.37
C LYS A 88 -17.52 9.25 -15.57
N ASN A 89 -18.46 8.43 -16.06
CA ASN A 89 -18.86 7.18 -15.40
C ASN A 89 -17.69 6.21 -15.23
N LYS A 90 -16.77 6.15 -16.20
CA LYS A 90 -15.55 5.36 -16.07
C LYS A 90 -14.59 5.94 -15.03
N MET A 91 -14.43 7.27 -14.97
CA MET A 91 -13.57 7.97 -13.99
C MET A 91 -14.09 7.87 -12.55
N TYR A 92 -15.39 7.67 -12.33
CA TYR A 92 -15.97 7.48 -11.00
C TYR A 92 -16.36 6.03 -10.69
N SER A 93 -15.98 5.08 -11.54
CA SER A 93 -16.18 3.66 -11.25
C SER A 93 -15.35 3.23 -10.03
N ASN A 94 -15.89 2.31 -9.22
CA ASN A 94 -15.19 1.75 -8.07
C ASN A 94 -13.86 1.10 -8.48
N GLU A 95 -13.80 0.50 -9.67
CA GLU A 95 -12.56 -0.01 -10.26
C GLU A 95 -11.50 1.08 -10.44
N PHE A 96 -11.87 2.19 -11.09
CA PHE A 96 -10.94 3.28 -11.36
C PHE A 96 -10.42 3.89 -10.05
N LEU A 97 -11.31 4.16 -9.11
CA LEU A 97 -10.96 4.71 -7.80
C LEU A 97 -10.04 3.76 -7.03
N ALA A 98 -10.36 2.46 -7.01
CA ALA A 98 -9.54 1.43 -6.35
C ALA A 98 -8.13 1.35 -6.94
N LYS A 99 -8.00 1.31 -8.27
CA LYS A 99 -6.71 1.23 -8.97
C LYS A 99 -5.86 2.47 -8.73
N ASN A 100 -6.43 3.67 -8.83
CA ASN A 100 -5.69 4.91 -8.60
C ASN A 100 -5.22 5.04 -7.14
N ALA A 101 -6.10 4.79 -6.17
CA ALA A 101 -5.72 4.83 -4.76
C ALA A 101 -4.62 3.81 -4.44
N PHE A 102 -4.75 2.59 -4.97
CA PHE A 102 -3.72 1.56 -4.87
C PHE A 102 -2.37 2.03 -5.41
N GLU A 103 -2.33 2.59 -6.62
CA GLU A 103 -1.11 3.06 -7.25
C GLU A 103 -0.45 4.19 -6.47
N LEU A 104 -1.24 5.18 -6.01
CA LEU A 104 -0.75 6.30 -5.20
C LEU A 104 -0.09 5.81 -3.92
N VAL A 105 -0.79 4.97 -3.14
CA VAL A 105 -0.27 4.43 -1.88
C VAL A 105 0.95 3.56 -2.13
N ARG A 106 0.90 2.65 -3.11
CA ARG A 106 2.04 1.79 -3.43
C ARG A 106 3.26 2.59 -3.87
N LYS A 107 3.10 3.60 -4.72
CA LYS A 107 4.19 4.45 -5.20
C LYS A 107 4.83 5.21 -4.04
N ARG A 108 4.02 5.83 -3.17
CA ARG A 108 4.51 6.56 -2.00
C ARG A 108 5.37 5.67 -1.10
N PHE A 109 4.84 4.52 -0.69
CA PHE A 109 5.52 3.65 0.26
C PHE A 109 6.69 2.88 -0.38
N LYS A 110 6.64 2.55 -1.68
CA LYS A 110 7.76 1.88 -2.38
C LYS A 110 9.03 2.74 -2.35
N ASN A 111 8.88 4.06 -2.42
CA ASN A 111 9.97 5.02 -2.48
C ASN A 111 10.35 5.61 -1.10
N ALA A 112 9.79 5.05 -0.02
CA ALA A 112 9.98 5.53 1.33
C ALA A 112 10.41 4.39 2.29
N VAL A 113 10.08 4.54 3.57
CA VAL A 113 10.54 3.68 4.67
C VAL A 113 9.84 2.30 4.69
N LYS A 114 8.62 2.20 4.14
CA LYS A 114 7.80 0.96 3.97
C LYS A 114 7.23 0.42 5.29
N SER A 115 6.71 -0.82 5.23
CA SER A 115 6.07 -1.51 6.34
C SER A 115 7.02 -2.11 7.36
N VAL A 116 6.64 -2.06 8.64
CA VAL A 116 7.46 -2.61 9.74
C VAL A 116 7.28 -4.12 9.88
N ASN A 117 6.10 -4.64 9.56
CA ASN A 117 5.72 -6.03 9.78
C ASN A 117 6.08 -6.99 8.62
N LYS A 118 7.05 -6.62 7.76
CA LYS A 118 7.47 -7.43 6.61
C LYS A 118 8.94 -7.19 6.26
N ILE A 119 9.70 -8.27 6.15
CA ILE A 119 11.12 -8.26 5.74
C ILE A 119 11.38 -9.29 4.65
N LYS A 120 12.53 -9.14 3.99
CA LYS A 120 13.19 -10.22 3.26
C LYS A 120 14.15 -10.90 4.23
N PHE A 121 13.97 -12.20 4.43
CA PHE A 121 14.76 -13.02 5.34
C PHE A 121 16.24 -13.00 4.94
N LEU A 122 17.13 -12.89 5.93
CA LEU A 122 18.59 -12.83 5.77
C LEU A 122 19.11 -11.72 4.85
N ASP A 123 18.32 -10.66 4.62
CA ASP A 123 18.76 -9.47 3.89
C ASP A 123 19.06 -8.32 4.88
N PRO A 124 20.34 -7.99 5.12
CA PRO A 124 20.71 -6.93 6.07
C PRO A 124 20.10 -5.58 5.74
N LYS A 125 19.95 -5.24 4.45
CA LYS A 125 19.32 -3.98 4.02
C LYS A 125 17.82 -3.99 4.36
N SER A 126 17.19 -5.16 4.28
CA SER A 126 15.78 -5.31 4.65
C SER A 126 15.57 -5.10 6.15
N LEU A 127 16.49 -5.62 6.97
CA LEU A 127 16.48 -5.47 8.43
C LEU A 127 16.78 -4.03 8.85
N GLU A 128 17.79 -3.38 8.27
CA GLU A 128 18.12 -1.98 8.55
C GLU A 128 16.93 -1.06 8.22
N ARG A 129 16.30 -1.27 7.06
CA ARG A 129 15.09 -0.56 6.67
C ARG A 129 13.92 -0.86 7.63
N GLN A 130 13.80 -2.08 8.13
CA GLN A 130 12.77 -2.43 9.11
C GLN A 130 12.98 -1.70 10.44
N ASN A 131 14.21 -1.63 10.95
CA ASN A 131 14.53 -0.90 12.17
C ASN A 131 14.21 0.60 12.03
N LYS A 132 14.57 1.22 10.89
CA LYS A 132 14.21 2.62 10.59
C LYS A 132 12.68 2.81 10.57
N ALA A 133 11.97 1.84 10.00
CA ALA A 133 10.52 1.85 9.94
C ALA A 133 9.88 1.72 11.32
N CYS A 134 10.39 0.84 12.18
CA CYS A 134 9.89 0.63 13.54
C CYS A 134 9.97 1.93 14.34
N ASN A 135 11.15 2.55 14.41
CA ASN A 135 11.32 3.80 15.14
C ASN A 135 10.38 4.90 14.64
N ALA A 136 10.31 5.08 13.31
CA ALA A 136 9.45 6.11 12.73
C ALA A 136 7.96 5.86 12.97
N LEU A 137 7.52 4.59 12.99
CA LEU A 137 6.12 4.24 13.24
C LEU A 137 5.76 4.31 14.72
N ASP A 138 6.70 3.99 15.61
CA ASP A 138 6.53 4.16 17.05
C ASP A 138 6.41 5.64 17.42
N ASP A 139 7.16 6.53 16.76
CA ASP A 139 7.01 7.98 16.91
C ASP A 139 5.61 8.48 16.47
N ILE A 140 5.04 7.88 15.41
CA ILE A 140 3.69 8.24 14.92
C ILE A 140 2.61 7.68 15.85
N ARG A 141 2.76 6.44 16.32
CA ARG A 141 1.75 5.76 17.14
C ARG A 141 1.81 6.17 18.61
N GLY A 142 2.99 6.49 19.13
CA GLY A 142 3.25 6.88 20.52
C GLY A 142 2.38 8.03 21.06
N PRO A 143 2.20 9.15 20.34
CA PRO A 143 1.35 10.25 20.79
C PRO A 143 -0.16 10.02 20.62
N ASN A 144 -0.60 8.93 19.96
CA ASN A 144 -2.02 8.65 19.68
C ASN A 144 -2.75 7.89 20.83
N ILE A 145 -2.23 7.93 22.06
CA ILE A 145 -2.79 7.20 23.23
C ILE A 145 -4.05 7.88 23.82
N GLN A 146 -4.40 9.10 23.39
CA GLN A 146 -5.58 9.83 23.88
C GLN A 146 -6.65 9.99 22.80
N GLY A 147 -7.51 8.97 22.66
CA GLY A 147 -8.94 9.10 22.30
C GLY A 147 -9.32 9.78 20.98
N HIS A 148 -8.38 10.16 20.12
CA HIS A 148 -8.65 10.87 18.87
C HIS A 148 -8.58 9.92 17.66
N MET A 149 -9.42 10.17 16.65
CA MET A 149 -9.39 9.50 15.34
C MET A 149 -7.94 9.37 14.85
N VAL A 150 -7.52 8.15 14.54
CA VAL A 150 -6.13 7.88 14.11
C VAL A 150 -5.92 8.59 12.78
N ASN A 151 -5.12 9.65 12.79
CA ASN A 151 -4.76 10.41 11.59
C ASN A 151 -3.49 9.79 11.00
N TYR A 152 -3.59 9.30 9.77
CA TYR A 152 -2.48 8.64 9.06
C TYR A 152 -1.77 9.56 8.06
N SER A 153 -2.04 10.86 8.08
CA SER A 153 -1.31 11.87 7.29
C SER A 153 0.18 11.81 7.58
N GLU A 154 0.58 11.62 8.85
CA GLU A 154 2.00 11.51 9.19
C GLU A 154 2.62 10.21 8.62
N SER A 155 1.88 9.08 8.66
CA SER A 155 2.28 7.85 7.98
C SER A 155 2.43 8.02 6.48
N TRP A 156 1.53 8.79 5.84
CA TRP A 156 1.63 9.17 4.43
C TRP A 156 2.85 10.04 4.15
N GLU A 157 3.05 11.10 4.94
CA GLU A 157 4.15 12.05 4.81
C GLU A 157 5.52 11.41 5.02
N LYS A 158 5.64 10.45 5.94
CA LYS A 158 6.87 9.69 6.17
C LYS A 158 6.99 8.43 5.28
N GLY A 159 5.88 8.00 4.67
CA GLY A 159 5.80 6.77 3.87
C GLY A 159 6.16 5.51 4.68
N VAL A 160 5.67 5.46 5.93
CA VAL A 160 5.91 4.38 6.90
C VAL A 160 4.58 3.91 7.48
N GLY A 161 4.39 2.60 7.61
CA GLY A 161 3.11 2.05 8.08
C GLY A 161 2.86 0.60 7.67
N ASN A 162 1.93 -0.06 8.35
CA ASN A 162 1.50 -1.44 8.07
C ASN A 162 0.20 -1.47 7.25
N CYS A 163 -0.48 -2.61 7.25
CA CYS A 163 -1.76 -2.81 6.59
C CYS A 163 -2.83 -1.81 7.07
N GLY A 164 -2.90 -1.51 8.37
CA GLY A 164 -3.80 -0.51 8.94
C GLY A 164 -3.57 0.90 8.38
N GLU A 165 -2.34 1.42 8.47
CA GLU A 165 -2.01 2.75 7.94
C GLU A 165 -2.26 2.84 6.42
N MET A 166 -1.81 1.84 5.66
CA MET A 166 -1.89 1.87 4.19
C MET A 166 -3.33 1.75 3.68
N SER A 167 -4.17 0.94 4.33
CA SER A 167 -5.59 0.80 3.95
C SER A 167 -6.39 2.04 4.35
N GLU A 168 -6.11 2.65 5.49
CA GLU A 168 -6.80 3.89 5.87
C GLU A 168 -6.50 4.99 4.86
N ILE A 169 -5.22 5.19 4.52
CA ILE A 169 -4.81 6.21 3.55
C ILE A 169 -5.50 5.96 2.19
N ALA A 170 -5.62 4.70 1.76
CA ALA A 170 -6.34 4.36 0.53
C ALA A 170 -7.83 4.73 0.63
N ALA A 171 -8.49 4.43 1.76
CA ALA A 171 -9.89 4.80 1.99
C ALA A 171 -10.08 6.33 1.97
N GLN A 172 -9.19 7.08 2.64
CA GLN A 172 -9.23 8.54 2.67
C GLN A 172 -9.08 9.17 1.28
N PHE A 173 -8.20 8.64 0.43
CA PHE A 173 -8.09 9.14 -0.95
C PHE A 173 -9.36 8.91 -1.75
N ILE A 174 -9.97 7.73 -1.62
CA ILE A 174 -11.19 7.39 -2.36
C ILE A 174 -12.35 8.26 -1.89
N ASN A 175 -12.54 8.39 -0.57
CA ASN A 175 -13.59 9.22 0.02
C ASN A 175 -13.41 10.72 -0.34
N LYS A 176 -12.16 11.19 -0.45
CA LYS A 176 -11.85 12.55 -0.93
C LYS A 176 -12.16 12.74 -2.42
N SER A 177 -12.15 11.66 -3.21
CA SER A 177 -12.48 11.66 -4.63
C SER A 177 -13.95 11.37 -4.92
N GLU A 178 -14.85 11.65 -3.95
CA GLU A 178 -16.30 11.43 -4.04
C GLU A 178 -16.70 9.95 -4.20
N GLY A 179 -15.76 9.03 -4.04
CA GLY A 179 -16.03 7.60 -3.91
C GLY A 179 -16.50 7.24 -2.51
N TYR A 180 -16.89 5.98 -2.36
CA TYR A 180 -17.16 5.38 -1.05
C TYR A 180 -16.16 4.26 -0.76
N ALA A 181 -15.49 4.33 0.38
CA ALA A 181 -14.57 3.31 0.84
C ALA A 181 -14.53 3.22 2.37
N THR A 182 -14.34 1.99 2.86
CA THR A 182 -14.25 1.69 4.29
C THR A 182 -13.13 0.69 4.55
N GLN A 183 -12.43 0.82 5.66
CA GLN A 183 -11.51 -0.23 6.11
C GLN A 183 -12.27 -1.48 6.55
N TYR A 184 -11.74 -2.64 6.22
CA TYR A 184 -12.19 -3.94 6.71
C TYR A 184 -11.08 -4.58 7.51
N LYS A 185 -11.42 -5.07 8.71
CA LYS A 185 -10.53 -5.90 9.52
C LYS A 185 -10.86 -7.37 9.33
N VAL A 186 -9.80 -8.17 9.20
CA VAL A 186 -9.86 -9.60 9.43
C VAL A 186 -9.87 -9.81 10.94
N ASP A 187 -10.90 -10.51 11.42
CA ASP A 187 -11.12 -10.84 12.84
C ASP A 187 -11.24 -9.65 13.81
N ASN A 188 -11.57 -9.95 15.06
CA ASN A 188 -11.71 -8.95 16.12
C ASN A 188 -10.37 -8.38 16.62
N LYS A 189 -9.27 -9.07 16.35
CA LYS A 189 -7.91 -8.67 16.73
C LYS A 189 -7.25 -7.76 15.69
N ARG A 190 -7.89 -7.53 14.52
CA ARG A 190 -7.35 -6.75 13.39
C ARG A 190 -6.07 -7.37 12.83
N THR A 191 -6.01 -8.70 12.76
CA THR A 191 -4.84 -9.45 12.30
C THR A 191 -4.35 -8.98 10.93
N HIS A 192 -5.29 -8.62 10.04
CA HIS A 192 -5.01 -7.94 8.79
C HIS A 192 -6.09 -6.89 8.50
N VAL A 193 -5.75 -5.85 7.75
CA VAL A 193 -6.66 -4.76 7.39
C VAL A 193 -6.46 -4.38 5.92
N PHE A 194 -7.55 -4.16 5.20
CA PHE A 194 -7.56 -3.70 3.82
C PHE A 194 -8.73 -2.72 3.62
N THR A 195 -8.83 -2.12 2.44
CA THR A 195 -9.91 -1.20 2.09
C THR A 195 -10.89 -1.89 1.17
N LEU A 196 -12.18 -1.78 1.45
CA LEU A 196 -13.24 -2.07 0.50
C LEU A 196 -13.72 -0.77 -0.14
N VAL A 197 -13.95 -0.80 -1.44
CA VAL A 197 -14.42 0.32 -2.28
C VAL A 197 -15.78 -0.04 -2.83
N GLY A 198 -16.73 0.89 -2.75
CA GLY A 198 -18.15 0.67 -3.05
C GLY A 198 -18.97 0.31 -1.82
N ILE A 199 -20.29 0.41 -1.96
CA ILE A 199 -21.27 0.09 -0.92
C ILE A 199 -21.82 -1.31 -1.24
N PRO A 200 -21.56 -2.32 -0.39
CA PRO A 200 -22.15 -3.65 -0.56
C PRO A 200 -23.69 -3.58 -0.57
N PRO A 201 -24.37 -4.45 -1.33
CA PRO A 201 -25.81 -4.61 -1.22
C PRO A 201 -26.23 -4.86 0.23
N ARG A 202 -27.40 -4.35 0.64
CA ARG A 202 -27.93 -4.58 2.00
C ARG A 202 -28.17 -6.06 2.31
N THR A 203 -28.31 -6.88 1.28
CA THR A 203 -28.52 -8.32 1.33
C THR A 203 -27.22 -9.12 1.30
N ALA A 204 -26.06 -8.46 1.31
CA ALA A 204 -24.77 -9.16 1.28
C ALA A 204 -24.49 -9.84 2.63
N GLU A 205 -24.23 -11.15 2.58
CA GLU A 205 -24.02 -12.04 3.72
C GLU A 205 -22.66 -12.76 3.66
N ASP A 206 -22.03 -12.89 2.48
CA ASP A 206 -20.72 -13.53 2.37
C ASP A 206 -19.58 -12.57 2.75
N HIS A 207 -19.36 -12.41 4.04
CA HIS A 207 -18.28 -11.61 4.62
C HIS A 207 -16.91 -12.32 4.63
N ILE A 208 -16.81 -13.50 4.02
CA ILE A 208 -15.55 -14.25 3.93
C ILE A 208 -14.98 -14.11 2.52
N HIS A 209 -15.74 -14.48 1.50
CA HIS A 209 -15.28 -14.47 0.11
C HIS A 209 -15.85 -13.32 -0.72
N PHE A 210 -16.81 -12.55 -0.18
CA PHE A 210 -17.42 -11.42 -0.84
C PHE A 210 -18.10 -11.78 -2.17
N SER A 211 -18.71 -12.97 -2.25
CA SER A 211 -19.34 -13.45 -3.48
C SER A 211 -20.55 -12.64 -3.92
N ASP A 212 -21.19 -11.92 -2.99
CA ASP A 212 -22.39 -11.10 -3.18
C ASP A 212 -22.11 -9.58 -3.04
N TYR A 213 -20.84 -9.19 -3.09
CA TYR A 213 -20.39 -7.80 -3.03
C TYR A 213 -20.27 -7.21 -4.45
N ASP A 214 -21.40 -7.14 -5.15
CA ASP A 214 -21.45 -6.66 -6.52
C ASP A 214 -20.90 -5.22 -6.64
N ASN A 215 -20.15 -4.97 -7.72
CA ASN A 215 -19.50 -3.68 -7.99
C ASN A 215 -18.56 -3.18 -6.87
N CYS A 216 -18.12 -4.06 -5.95
CA CYS A 216 -17.16 -3.70 -4.91
C CYS A 216 -15.75 -4.15 -5.27
N TRP A 217 -14.76 -3.37 -4.83
CA TRP A 217 -13.34 -3.63 -5.05
C TRP A 217 -12.57 -3.64 -3.74
N VAL A 218 -11.51 -4.44 -3.67
CA VAL A 218 -10.57 -4.43 -2.54
C VAL A 218 -9.28 -3.74 -2.95
N VAL A 219 -8.79 -2.87 -2.08
CA VAL A 219 -7.46 -2.25 -2.15
C VAL A 219 -6.66 -2.68 -0.93
N ASP A 220 -5.59 -3.44 -1.17
CA ASP A 220 -4.63 -3.87 -0.16
C ASP A 220 -3.21 -3.48 -0.61
N PRO A 221 -2.77 -2.25 -0.31
CA PRO A 221 -1.46 -1.77 -0.72
C PRO A 221 -0.33 -2.51 0.03
N TRP A 222 -0.60 -3.09 1.19
CA TRP A 222 0.38 -3.85 1.94
C TRP A 222 0.73 -5.17 1.23
N ALA A 223 -0.28 -5.94 0.84
CA ALA A 223 -0.14 -7.18 0.06
C ALA A 223 0.20 -6.92 -1.41
N GLY A 224 -0.18 -5.75 -1.94
CA GLY A 224 -0.03 -5.47 -3.36
C GLY A 224 -1.12 -6.12 -4.18
N ILE A 225 -2.35 -5.97 -3.71
CA ILE A 225 -3.55 -6.49 -4.32
C ILE A 225 -4.50 -5.32 -4.56
N VAL A 226 -5.03 -5.27 -5.78
CA VAL A 226 -6.22 -4.52 -6.13
C VAL A 226 -7.04 -5.42 -7.05
N CYS A 227 -8.31 -5.66 -6.71
CA CYS A 227 -9.18 -6.58 -7.42
C CYS A 227 -10.65 -6.36 -7.05
N GLU A 228 -11.55 -6.96 -7.81
CA GLU A 228 -12.93 -7.18 -7.36
C GLU A 228 -12.95 -7.88 -6.00
N ALA A 229 -13.94 -7.55 -5.17
CA ALA A 229 -14.03 -8.06 -3.81
C ALA A 229 -14.08 -9.60 -3.77
N SER A 230 -14.87 -10.21 -4.66
CA SER A 230 -15.03 -11.67 -4.79
C SER A 230 -13.72 -12.43 -5.08
N GLN A 231 -12.70 -11.75 -5.61
CA GLN A 231 -11.41 -12.34 -5.95
C GLN A 231 -10.37 -12.22 -4.84
N TYR A 232 -10.67 -11.48 -3.76
CA TYR A 232 -9.66 -11.05 -2.79
C TYR A 232 -8.99 -12.21 -2.07
N THR A 233 -9.76 -13.15 -1.53
CA THR A 233 -9.23 -14.28 -0.75
C THR A 233 -8.27 -15.14 -1.56
N LYS A 234 -8.66 -15.48 -2.80
CA LYS A 234 -7.81 -16.21 -3.75
C LYS A 234 -6.52 -15.46 -4.07
N ARG A 235 -6.61 -14.16 -4.42
CA ARG A 235 -5.42 -13.35 -4.72
C ARG A 235 -4.51 -13.16 -3.51
N PHE A 236 -5.08 -13.13 -2.30
CA PHE A 236 -4.30 -13.04 -1.06
C PHE A 236 -3.49 -14.31 -0.84
N GLU A 237 -4.12 -15.47 -0.98
CA GLU A 237 -3.44 -16.78 -0.90
C GLU A 237 -2.30 -16.88 -1.91
N GLU A 238 -2.57 -16.60 -3.19
CA GLU A 238 -1.56 -16.59 -4.24
C GLU A 238 -0.39 -15.66 -3.89
N LYS A 239 -0.67 -14.48 -3.34
CA LYS A 239 0.37 -13.52 -2.95
C LYS A 239 1.22 -14.02 -1.78
N MET A 240 0.61 -14.63 -0.77
CA MET A 240 1.33 -15.17 0.39
C MET A 240 2.22 -16.35 0.00
N ASN A 241 1.73 -17.23 -0.89
CA ASN A 241 2.52 -18.31 -1.47
C ASN A 241 3.72 -17.75 -2.25
N GLN A 242 3.50 -16.82 -3.18
CA GLN A 242 4.56 -16.14 -3.94
C GLN A 242 5.60 -15.45 -3.04
N TRP A 243 5.19 -14.89 -1.90
CA TRP A 243 6.10 -14.24 -0.96
C TRP A 243 6.95 -15.24 -0.16
N SER A 244 6.42 -16.43 0.07
CA SER A 244 7.06 -17.50 0.82
C SER A 244 8.05 -18.30 -0.03
N GLU A 245 7.81 -18.38 -1.34
CA GLU A 245 8.68 -19.07 -2.29
C GLU A 245 10.12 -18.52 -2.32
N ASN A 246 11.05 -19.41 -2.70
CA ASN A 246 12.51 -19.25 -2.67
C ASN A 246 13.06 -18.02 -3.43
N LYS A 247 12.25 -17.33 -4.25
CA LYS A 247 12.71 -16.12 -4.95
C LYS A 247 12.45 -14.83 -4.15
N LYS A 248 11.52 -14.85 -3.19
CA LYS A 248 11.14 -13.67 -2.39
C LYS A 248 11.56 -13.78 -0.92
N HIS A 249 11.58 -14.98 -0.33
CA HIS A 249 11.99 -15.25 1.05
C HIS A 249 11.47 -14.21 2.05
N LYS A 250 10.20 -13.82 1.96
CA LYS A 250 9.67 -12.81 2.88
C LYS A 250 9.25 -13.46 4.19
N MET A 251 9.37 -12.70 5.26
CA MET A 251 8.79 -13.02 6.57
C MET A 251 7.87 -11.87 6.98
N ILE A 252 6.80 -12.20 7.70
CA ILE A 252 5.87 -11.24 8.27
C ILE A 252 5.86 -11.36 9.79
N ILE A 253 5.50 -10.29 10.50
CA ILE A 253 5.29 -10.36 11.94
C ILE A 253 3.83 -10.76 12.19
N THR A 254 3.64 -11.86 12.91
CA THR A 254 2.35 -12.27 13.48
C THR A 254 2.39 -12.16 15.00
N VAL A 255 1.23 -12.05 15.64
CA VAL A 255 1.11 -12.10 17.11
C VAL A 255 0.68 -13.50 17.52
N GLU A 256 1.50 -14.17 18.30
CA GLU A 256 1.17 -15.44 18.96
C GLU A 256 0.94 -15.22 20.46
N TRP A 257 0.34 -16.19 21.13
CA TRP A 257 0.02 -16.12 22.55
C TRP A 257 0.76 -17.23 23.29
N THR A 258 1.43 -16.88 24.39
CA THR A 258 2.02 -17.88 25.29
C THR A 258 0.94 -18.69 26.00
N LYS A 259 1.33 -19.81 26.63
CA LYS A 259 0.44 -20.57 27.54
C LYS A 259 -0.09 -19.72 28.70
N SER A 260 0.63 -18.66 29.09
CA SER A 260 0.22 -17.67 30.10
C SER A 260 -0.61 -16.51 29.53
N ASN A 261 -1.12 -16.64 28.31
CA ASN A 261 -1.94 -15.65 27.60
C ASN A 261 -1.25 -14.28 27.45
N GLN A 262 0.08 -14.29 27.24
CA GLN A 262 0.85 -13.09 26.91
C GLN A 262 1.09 -13.03 25.39
N PRO A 263 0.79 -11.92 24.72
CA PRO A 263 1.06 -11.78 23.30
C PRO A 263 2.56 -11.58 23.05
N TYR A 264 3.09 -12.21 22.02
CA TYR A 264 4.45 -11.96 21.53
C TYR A 264 4.48 -11.90 20.00
N ALA A 265 5.37 -11.06 19.48
CA ALA A 265 5.61 -10.94 18.05
C ALA A 265 6.51 -12.08 17.56
N LYS A 266 6.17 -12.67 16.43
CA LYS A 266 6.96 -13.74 15.80
C LYS A 266 7.09 -13.51 14.31
N TRP A 267 8.30 -13.71 13.80
CA TRP A 267 8.53 -13.78 12.35
C TRP A 267 8.03 -15.11 11.83
N THR A 268 7.06 -15.04 10.92
CA THR A 268 6.35 -16.20 10.38
C THR A 268 6.40 -16.16 8.86
N LYS A 269 6.45 -17.34 8.23
CA LYS A 269 6.34 -17.45 6.78
C LYS A 269 4.95 -16.96 6.34
N PRO A 270 4.83 -16.16 5.26
CA PRO A 270 3.53 -15.65 4.81
C PRO A 270 2.51 -16.73 4.45
N ASN A 271 2.93 -17.93 4.05
CA ASN A 271 2.06 -19.07 3.77
C ASN A 271 1.87 -20.03 4.95
N ASN A 272 2.24 -19.61 6.18
CA ASN A 272 1.88 -20.35 7.37
C ASN A 272 0.35 -20.50 7.45
N SER A 273 -0.15 -21.72 7.62
CA SER A 273 -1.58 -22.02 7.58
C SER A 273 -2.37 -21.22 8.61
N ASN A 274 -1.88 -21.05 9.84
CA ASN A 274 -2.61 -20.31 10.88
C ASN A 274 -2.84 -18.84 10.47
N TRP A 275 -1.82 -18.18 9.95
CA TRP A 275 -1.94 -16.80 9.44
C TRP A 275 -2.81 -16.75 8.18
N LEU A 276 -2.54 -17.62 7.22
CA LEU A 276 -3.20 -17.59 5.92
C LEU A 276 -4.71 -17.90 6.06
N ASP A 277 -5.06 -18.93 6.82
CA ASP A 277 -6.45 -19.32 7.07
C ASP A 277 -7.20 -18.23 7.84
N THR A 278 -6.52 -17.50 8.74
CA THR A 278 -7.14 -16.36 9.43
C THR A 278 -7.66 -15.33 8.42
N VAL A 279 -6.91 -15.05 7.36
CA VAL A 279 -7.33 -14.08 6.33
C VAL A 279 -8.29 -14.70 5.31
N VAL A 280 -8.00 -15.91 4.84
CA VAL A 280 -8.76 -16.54 3.74
C VAL A 280 -10.12 -17.05 4.20
N LYS A 281 -10.19 -17.65 5.41
CA LYS A 281 -11.40 -18.28 5.96
C LYS A 281 -12.06 -17.43 7.05
N GLY A 282 -11.36 -16.42 7.56
CA GLY A 282 -11.88 -15.57 8.63
C GLY A 282 -12.92 -14.56 8.12
N ASN A 283 -13.86 -14.25 9.02
CA ASN A 283 -14.84 -13.20 8.81
C ASN A 283 -14.17 -11.82 8.72
N LYS A 284 -14.63 -10.98 7.78
CA LYS A 284 -14.11 -9.64 7.52
C LYS A 284 -15.22 -8.63 7.77
N VAL A 285 -14.96 -7.70 8.67
CA VAL A 285 -15.97 -6.73 9.10
C VAL A 285 -15.48 -5.30 8.89
N PRO A 286 -16.38 -4.37 8.53
CA PRO A 286 -16.02 -2.97 8.42
C PRO A 286 -15.54 -2.40 9.77
N ILE A 287 -14.60 -1.47 9.71
CA ILE A 287 -14.18 -0.64 10.85
C ILE A 287 -14.93 0.69 10.76
N TYR A 288 -15.62 1.04 11.84
CA TYR A 288 -16.36 2.31 11.97
C TYR A 288 -15.79 3.19 13.10
N PRO A 289 -15.97 4.53 13.04
CA PRO A 289 -16.55 5.28 11.92
C PRO A 289 -15.68 5.21 10.66
N GLU A 290 -16.28 5.51 9.51
CA GLU A 290 -15.55 5.57 8.24
C GLU A 290 -14.36 6.53 8.32
N SER A 291 -13.34 6.21 7.53
CA SER A 291 -12.14 6.97 7.32
C SER A 291 -12.44 8.37 6.78
N TYR A 292 -12.43 9.39 7.65
CA TYR A 292 -12.68 10.77 7.25
C TYR A 292 -11.36 11.52 7.02
N TYR A 293 -11.23 12.18 5.87
CA TYR A 293 -10.13 13.09 5.59
C TYR A 293 -10.38 14.43 6.32
N SER A 294 -9.56 14.77 7.33
CA SER A 294 -9.64 16.09 7.97
C SER A 294 -8.74 17.10 7.26
N GLU A 295 -9.31 18.00 6.46
CA GLU A 295 -8.58 19.12 5.83
C GLU A 295 -7.95 20.08 6.85
N SER A 296 -8.51 20.18 8.06
CA SER A 296 -8.11 21.16 9.08
C SER A 296 -6.70 20.96 9.67
N ARG A 297 -6.08 19.78 9.48
CA ARG A 297 -4.72 19.48 9.99
C ARG A 297 -3.67 19.27 8.89
N ALA A 298 -4.05 19.28 7.61
CA ALA A 298 -3.13 19.15 6.48
C ALA A 298 -2.46 20.49 6.06
N LYS A 299 -2.70 21.58 6.82
CA LYS A 299 -2.31 22.94 6.44
C LYS A 299 -0.81 23.28 6.60
N SER A 300 0.09 22.37 6.95
CA SER A 300 1.50 22.73 7.18
C SER A 300 2.53 22.21 6.17
N THR A 301 2.17 21.45 5.13
CA THR A 301 3.20 20.75 4.33
C THR A 301 2.92 20.57 2.83
N TRP A 302 1.89 21.18 2.26
CA TRP A 302 1.53 20.99 0.83
C TRP A 302 1.57 22.25 -0.03
N LEU A 303 2.64 23.05 0.09
CA LEU A 303 3.16 23.95 -0.95
C LEU A 303 4.69 23.80 -1.02
#